data_AF-A0A7W3J3X5-F1
#
_entry.id   AF-A0A7W3J3X5-F1
#
_cell.length_a   1.000
_cell.length_b   1.000
_cell.length_c   1.000
_cell.angle_alpha   90.00
_cell.angle_beta   90.00
_cell.angle_gamma   90.00
#
_symmetry.space_group_name_H-M   'P 1'
#
loop_
_entity.id
_entity.type
_entity.pdbx_description
1 polymer ?
#
loop_
_entity_poly.entity_id
_entity_poly.type
_entity_poly.pdbx_seq_one_letter_code
_entity_poly.pdbx_strand_id
1 'polypeptide(L)' 'MNTQMTAGLVQTWVSVVDARGREHLEARWVSPAPQAPAQTHVHAA' A
#
# COMPACT_ATOMS: atom_id res chain seq x y z
N MET A 1 -0.24 -10.73 -7.55
CA MET A 1 -0.32 -9.70 -6.48
C MET A 1 -1.69 -9.86 -5.84
N ASN A 2 -1.76 -10.38 -4.61
CA ASN A 2 -3.02 -10.76 -3.96
C ASN A 2 -3.45 -9.64 -3.01
N THR A 3 -4.35 -8.77 -3.46
CA THR A 3 -4.85 -7.62 -2.68
C THR A 3 -6.31 -7.87 -2.34
N GLN A 4 -6.60 -8.29 -1.10
CA GLN A 4 -7.98 -8.42 -0.63
C GLN A 4 -8.44 -7.07 -0.05
N MET A 5 -9.42 -6.44 -0.70
CA MET A 5 -9.96 -5.14 -0.26
C MET A 5 -11.02 -5.36 0.83
N THR A 6 -10.75 -4.92 2.05
CA THR A 6 -11.75 -4.88 3.12
C THR A 6 -12.13 -3.41 3.31
N ALA A 7 -13.24 -2.99 2.69
CA ALA A 7 -13.87 -1.67 2.81
C ALA A 7 -12.91 -0.48 3.08
N GLY A 8 -12.07 -0.16 2.09
CA GLY A 8 -11.18 1.02 2.15
C GLY A 8 -9.86 0.81 2.91
N LEU A 9 -9.51 -0.42 3.28
CA LEU A 9 -8.18 -0.79 3.73
C LEU A 9 -7.48 -1.66 2.67
N VAL A 10 -6.19 -1.39 2.46
CA VAL A 10 -5.31 -2.19 1.62
C VAL A 10 -4.35 -2.95 2.52
N GLN A 11 -4.23 -4.26 2.32
CA GLN A 11 -3.21 -5.06 2.97
C GLN A 11 -1.87 -4.87 2.24
N THR A 12 -0.82 -4.52 2.99
CA THR A 12 0.54 -4.40 2.48
C THR A 12 1.52 -5.18 3.35
N TRP A 13 2.64 -5.60 2.76
CA TRP A 13 3.74 -6.24 3.48
C TRP A 13 4.81 -5.22 3.79
N VAL A 14 5.24 -5.15 5.05
CA VAL A 14 6.33 -4.28 5.49
C VAL A 14 7.46 -5.09 6.10
N SER A 15 8.69 -4.68 5.83
CA SER A 15 9.86 -5.20 6.54
C SER A 15 10.04 -4.45 7.85
N VAL A 16 10.27 -5.19 8.94
CA VAL A 16 10.45 -4.67 10.30
C VAL A 16 11.72 -5.28 10.90
N VAL A 17 12.54 -4.44 11.51
CA VAL A 17 13.74 -4.87 12.23
C VAL A 17 13.42 -4.88 13.72
N ASP A 18 13.61 -6.03 14.37
CA ASP A 18 13.39 -6.16 15.81
C ASP A 18 14.51 -5.51 16.64
N ALA A 19 14.32 -5.39 17.95
CA ALA A 19 15.32 -4.80 18.84
C ALA A 19 16.67 -5.56 18.88
N ARG A 20 16.73 -6.77 18.32
CA ARG A 20 17.94 -7.60 18.19
C ARG A 20 18.55 -7.52 16.79
N GLY A 21 18.02 -6.67 15.91
CA GLY A 21 18.50 -6.47 14.55
C GLY A 21 18.05 -7.52 13.54
N ARG A 22 17.05 -8.37 13.87
CA ARG A 22 16.54 -9.37 12.92
C ARG A 22 15.41 -8.80 12.08
N GLU A 23 15.43 -9.08 10.78
CA GLU A 23 14.40 -8.68 9.83
C GLU A 23 13.24 -9.67 9.80
N HIS A 24 12.01 -9.14 9.83
CA HIS A 24 10.77 -9.90 9.73
C HIS A 24 9.80 -9.21 8.77
N LEU A 25 8.93 -9.98 8.14
CA LEU A 25 7.88 -9.46 7.27
C LEU A 25 6.54 -9.44 8.03
N GLU A 26 5.89 -8.28 8.09
CA GLU A 26 4.59 -8.10 8.73
C GLU A 26 3.51 -7.69 7.72
N ALA A 27 2.32 -8.28 7.82
CA ALA A 27 1.16 -7.80 7.10
C ALA A 27 0.50 -6.65 7.87
N ARG A 28 0.31 -5.50 7.20
CA ARG A 28 -0.36 -4.33 7.78
C ARG A 28 -1.53 -3.89 6.91
N TRP A 29 -2.61 -3.51 7.55
CA TRP A 29 -3.72 -2.82 6.90
C TRP A 29 -3.48 -1.33 6.95
N VAL A 30 -3.42 -0.70 5.78
CA VAL A 30 -3.26 0.74 5.67
C VAL A 30 -4.48 1.31 4.95
N SER A 31 -4.94 2.48 5.40
CA SER A 31 -5.83 3.29 4.58
C SER A 31 -5.05 3.73 3.34
N PRO A 32 -5.53 3.48 2.12
CA PRO A 32 -4.92 4.05 0.94
C PRO A 32 -4.96 5.58 1.11
N ALA A 33 -3.84 6.24 0.83
CA ALA A 33 -3.84 7.70 0.73
C ALA A 33 -4.96 8.12 -0.22
N PRO A 34 -5.67 9.23 0.05
CA PRO A 34 -6.66 9.73 -0.89
C PRO A 34 -5.97 9.87 -2.24
N GLN A 35 -6.40 9.07 -3.21
CA GLN A 35 -5.89 9.14 -4.56
C GLN A 35 -6.25 10.54 -5.06
N ALA A 36 -5.25 11.41 -5.24
CA ALA A 36 -5.46 12.65 -5.96
C ALA A 36 -6.11 12.29 -7.30
N PRO A 37 -7.12 13.05 -7.77
CA PRO A 37 -7.83 12.72 -9.00
C PRO A 37 -6.80 12.50 -10.11
N ALA A 38 -6.90 11.33 -10.76
CA ALA A 38 -5.98 10.94 -11.81
C ALA A 38 -5.95 12.05 -12.87
N GLN A 39 -4.79 12.68 -13.06
CA GLN A 39 -4.63 13.68 -14.10
C GLN A 39 -4.83 12.97 -15.43
N THR A 40 -5.96 13.24 -16.08
CA THR A 40 -6.22 12.73 -17.43
C THR A 40 -5.27 13.47 -18.36
N HIS A 41 -4.21 12.79 -18.81
CA HIS A 41 -3.39 13.26 -19.92
C HIS A 41 -4.25 13.16 -21.18
N VAL A 42 -4.89 14.27 -21.56
CA VAL A 42 -5.48 14.40 -22.89
C VAL A 42 -4.33 14.46 -23.91
N HIS A 43 -4.21 13.43 -24.74
CA HIS A 43 -3.39 13.50 -25.95
C HIS A 43 -4.16 14.37 -26.95
N ALA A 44 -3.74 15.63 -27.10
CA ALA A 44 -4.25 16.48 -28.17
C ALA A 44 -3.75 15.92 -29.51
N ALA A 45 -4.67 15.64 -30.42
CA ALA A 45 -4.41 15.33 -31.82
C ALA A 45 -4.80 16.54 -32.69
#